data_AF-A0A519EHT7-F1
#
_entry.id   AF-A0A519EHT7-F1
#
_cell.length_a   1.000
_cell.length_b   1.000
_cell.length_c   1.000
_cell.angle_alpha   90.00
_cell.angle_beta   90.00
_cell.angle_gamma   90.00
#
_symmetry.space_group_name_H-M   'P 1'
#
loop_
_entity.id
_entity.type
_entity.pdbx_description
1 polymer ?
#
loop_
_entity_poly.entity_id
_entity_poly.type
_entity_poly.pdbx_seq_one_letter_code
_entity_poly.pdbx_strand_id
1 'polypeptide(L)'
;MNGQRPPYLRPADDKDPIWQLLQELPPQWRGPIIGPAIDNWEKITENAKARIKLHGLPETIAAELAWMAHWQALDGTRSSVLATNQMANILRRAIREQHPFPPSIRAMDWDQAAALQRWFYATRWGRLPPP
;
A
#
# COMPACT_ATOMS: atom_id res chain seq x y z
N MET A 1 2.11 -16.49 -30.61
CA MET A 1 1.38 -15.26 -30.97
C MET A 1 1.30 -14.38 -29.73
N ASN A 2 2.20 -13.40 -29.61
CA ASN A 2 2.31 -12.52 -28.44
C ASN A 2 1.43 -11.28 -28.65
N GLY A 3 0.27 -11.24 -28.00
CA GLY A 3 -0.56 -10.03 -27.92
C GLY A 3 0.02 -9.07 -26.89
N GLN A 4 1.00 -8.25 -27.28
CA GLN A 4 1.31 -7.05 -26.52
C GLN A 4 0.10 -6.11 -26.62
N ARG A 5 -0.68 -6.02 -25.53
CA ARG A 5 -1.72 -4.99 -25.41
C ARG A 5 -1.00 -3.64 -25.39
N PRO A 6 -1.41 -2.67 -26.23
CA PRO A 6 -0.80 -1.35 -26.20
C PRO A 6 -1.00 -0.71 -24.82
N PRO A 7 -0.04 0.10 -24.34
CA PRO A 7 -0.21 0.86 -23.11
C PRO A 7 -1.43 1.76 -23.28
N TYR A 8 -2.40 1.64 -22.37
CA TYR A 8 -3.62 2.46 -22.39
C TYR A 8 -3.24 3.93 -22.27
N LEU A 9 -3.26 4.66 -23.39
CA LEU A 9 -3.17 6.11 -23.41
C LEU A 9 -4.46 6.67 -22.80
N ARG A 10 -4.35 7.41 -21.70
CA ARG A 10 -5.51 8.04 -21.04
C ARG A 10 -5.82 9.41 -21.66
N PRO A 11 -7.10 9.77 -21.85
CA PRO A 11 -7.52 11.12 -22.24
C PRO A 11 -7.07 12.17 -21.22
N ALA A 12 -6.77 13.39 -21.67
CA ALA A 12 -6.33 14.48 -20.80
C ALA A 12 -7.40 14.95 -19.78
N ASP A 13 -8.67 14.63 -20.03
CA ASP A 13 -9.80 14.90 -19.12
C ASP A 13 -10.07 13.77 -18.11
N ASP A 14 -9.29 12.70 -18.15
CA ASP A 14 -9.42 11.56 -17.25
C ASP A 14 -8.86 11.97 -15.88
N LYS A 15 -9.75 12.35 -14.96
CA LYS A 15 -9.41 12.77 -13.59
C LYS A 15 -8.39 11.79 -13.01
N ASP A 16 -7.30 12.33 -12.44
CA ASP A 16 -6.25 11.52 -11.81
C ASP A 16 -6.91 10.48 -10.89
N PRO A 17 -6.76 9.17 -11.17
CA PRO A 17 -7.40 8.14 -10.37
C PRO A 17 -7.00 8.20 -8.90
N ILE A 18 -5.83 8.74 -8.57
CA ILE A 18 -5.43 8.96 -7.17
C ILE A 18 -6.31 10.03 -6.53
N TRP A 19 -6.63 11.09 -7.28
CA TRP A 19 -7.53 12.13 -6.82
C TRP A 19 -8.94 11.60 -6.59
N GLN A 20 -9.43 10.71 -7.46
CA GLN A 20 -10.70 10.01 -7.25
C GLN A 20 -10.67 9.11 -6.00
N LEU A 21 -9.62 8.29 -5.84
CA LEU A 21 -9.43 7.43 -4.66
C LEU A 21 -9.40 8.25 -3.35
N LEU A 22 -8.72 9.38 -3.36
CA LEU A 22 -8.66 10.28 -2.22
C LEU A 22 -10.02 10.92 -1.89
N GLN A 23 -10.84 11.24 -2.89
CA GLN A 23 -12.20 11.73 -2.66
C GLN A 23 -13.13 10.67 -2.08
N GLU A 24 -13.01 9.43 -2.55
CA GLU A 24 -13.82 8.29 -2.07
C GLU A 24 -13.46 7.88 -0.63
N LEU A 25 -12.20 8.07 -0.22
CA LEU A 25 -11.77 7.77 1.14
C LEU A 25 -12.43 8.71 2.16
N PRO A 26 -13.12 8.21 3.20
CA PRO A 26 -13.63 9.06 4.27
C PRO A 26 -12.48 9.79 5.00
N PRO A 27 -12.70 10.99 5.56
CA PRO A 27 -11.64 11.79 6.19
C PRO A 27 -10.79 11.04 7.24
N GLN A 28 -11.42 10.17 8.04
CA GLN A 28 -10.77 9.35 9.07
C GLN A 28 -9.83 8.26 8.53
N TRP A 29 -9.92 7.94 7.22
CA TRP A 29 -9.04 7.04 6.50
C TRP A 29 -7.93 7.78 5.74
N ARG A 30 -7.86 9.11 5.84
CA ARG A 30 -6.83 9.91 5.20
C ARG A 30 -5.71 10.23 6.19
N GLY A 31 -4.52 10.48 5.65
CA GLY A 31 -3.38 10.99 6.42
C GLY A 31 -2.34 9.94 6.84
N PRO A 32 -1.31 10.36 7.58
CA PRO A 32 -0.11 9.57 7.82
C PRO A 32 -0.27 8.42 8.82
N ILE A 33 -1.33 8.44 9.63
CA ILE A 33 -1.65 7.42 10.64
C ILE A 33 -3.16 7.20 10.62
N ILE A 34 -3.60 5.96 10.37
CA ILE A 34 -5.01 5.58 10.32
C ILE A 34 -5.32 4.63 11.49
N GLY A 35 -6.47 4.86 12.13
CA GLY A 35 -7.00 4.04 13.21
C GLY A 35 -7.63 4.83 14.35
N PRO A 36 -6.94 5.79 15.01
CA PRO A 36 -7.46 6.42 16.24
C PRO A 36 -8.74 7.22 16.05
N ALA A 37 -8.98 7.75 14.84
CA ALA A 37 -10.15 8.55 14.49
C ALA A 37 -11.28 7.72 13.86
N ILE A 38 -11.13 6.40 13.74
CA ILE A 38 -12.14 5.52 13.15
C ILE A 38 -12.95 4.86 14.27
N ASP A 39 -14.26 5.02 14.22
CA ASP A 39 -15.17 4.39 15.19
C ASP A 39 -15.10 2.87 15.12
N ASN A 40 -15.14 2.23 16.29
CA ASN A 40 -15.05 0.77 16.45
C ASN A 40 -13.81 0.16 15.75
N TRP A 41 -12.70 0.89 15.72
CA TRP A 41 -11.45 0.44 15.09
C TRP A 41 -11.11 -1.01 15.47
N GLU A 42 -11.27 -1.38 16.74
CA GLU A 42 -11.01 -2.72 17.28
C GLU A 42 -11.84 -3.84 16.64
N LYS A 43 -13.02 -3.54 16.09
CA LYS A 43 -13.91 -4.52 15.44
C LYS A 43 -13.55 -4.73 13.98
N ILE A 44 -13.07 -3.67 13.31
CA ILE A 44 -12.81 -3.66 11.87
C ILE A 44 -11.34 -3.97 11.52
N THR A 45 -10.46 -4.11 12.52
CA THR A 45 -9.03 -4.39 12.35
C THR A 45 -8.66 -5.79 12.80
N GLU A 46 -7.59 -6.35 12.23
CA GLU A 46 -6.99 -7.59 12.73
C GLU A 46 -6.27 -7.40 14.08
N ASN A 47 -5.88 -6.17 14.43
CA ASN A 47 -5.18 -5.87 15.68
C ASN A 47 -5.63 -4.52 16.27
N ALA A 48 -6.44 -4.59 17.33
CA ALA A 48 -7.07 -3.45 17.98
C ALA A 48 -6.08 -2.38 18.50
N LYS A 49 -4.82 -2.75 18.77
CA LYS A 49 -3.77 -1.85 19.25
C LYS A 49 -2.86 -1.33 18.13
N ALA A 50 -2.89 -1.95 16.96
CA ALA A 50 -2.09 -1.52 15.82
C ALA A 50 -2.79 -0.40 15.05
N ARG A 51 -1.99 0.45 14.41
CA ARG A 51 -2.43 1.55 13.55
C ARG A 51 -1.74 1.40 12.20
N ILE A 52 -2.39 1.79 11.12
CA ILE A 52 -1.74 1.82 9.81
C ILE A 52 -0.88 3.07 9.77
N LYS A 53 0.41 2.92 9.47
CA LYS A 53 1.39 3.99 9.43
C LYS A 53 1.79 4.20 7.98
N LEU A 54 1.45 5.35 7.41
CA LEU A 54 1.68 5.70 6.00
C LEU A 54 2.67 6.86 5.80
N HIS A 55 3.12 7.51 6.88
CA HIS A 55 4.14 8.56 6.81
C HIS A 55 5.37 8.13 6.02
N GLY A 56 5.96 9.06 5.26
CA GLY A 56 7.17 8.84 4.48
C GLY A 56 6.99 7.98 3.22
N LEU A 57 5.76 7.67 2.83
CA LEU A 57 5.43 7.07 1.54
C LEU A 57 5.03 8.16 0.52
N PRO A 58 5.19 7.90 -0.79
CA PRO A 58 4.59 8.74 -1.83
C PRO A 58 3.07 8.82 -1.63
N GLU A 59 2.48 9.97 -1.93
CA GLU A 59 1.06 10.24 -1.72
C GLU A 59 0.16 9.19 -2.39
N THR A 60 0.45 8.85 -3.64
CA THR A 60 -0.21 7.79 -4.41
C THR A 60 -0.25 6.45 -3.67
N ILE A 61 0.92 5.98 -3.22
CA ILE A 61 1.05 4.71 -2.51
C ILE A 61 0.30 4.76 -1.17
N ALA A 62 0.40 5.87 -0.44
CA ALA A 62 -0.30 6.04 0.82
C ALA A 62 -1.82 5.99 0.62
N ALA A 63 -2.34 6.69 -0.39
CA ALA A 63 -3.76 6.70 -0.74
C ALA A 63 -4.27 5.30 -1.12
N GLU A 64 -3.52 4.57 -1.94
CA GLU A 64 -3.89 3.21 -2.36
C GLU A 64 -3.92 2.22 -1.18
N LEU A 65 -2.91 2.26 -0.29
CA LEU A 65 -2.89 1.42 0.90
C LEU A 65 -4.01 1.76 1.88
N ALA A 66 -4.34 3.05 2.03
CA ALA A 66 -5.48 3.50 2.83
C ALA A 66 -6.81 3.01 2.24
N TRP A 67 -6.98 3.14 0.91
CA TRP A 67 -8.17 2.71 0.18
C TRP A 67 -8.38 1.20 0.29
N MET A 68 -7.34 0.39 0.10
CA MET A 68 -7.41 -1.06 0.28
C MET A 68 -7.86 -1.43 1.70
N ALA A 69 -7.25 -0.83 2.73
CA ALA A 69 -7.61 -1.11 4.11
C ALA A 69 -9.04 -0.67 4.46
N HIS A 70 -9.48 0.44 3.88
CA HIS A 70 -10.86 0.92 4.02
C HIS A 70 -11.87 -0.05 3.41
N TRP A 71 -11.61 -0.54 2.20
CA TRP A 71 -12.49 -1.49 1.53
C TRP A 71 -12.61 -2.81 2.24
N GLN A 72 -11.50 -3.34 2.79
CA GLN A 72 -11.55 -4.50 3.68
C GLN A 72 -12.54 -4.25 4.84
N ALA A 73 -12.39 -3.13 5.56
CA ALA A 73 -13.29 -2.82 6.67
C ALA A 73 -14.76 -2.72 6.24
N LEU A 74 -15.04 -2.21 5.04
CA LEU A 74 -16.40 -2.09 4.51
C LEU A 74 -17.01 -3.43 4.09
N ASP A 75 -16.23 -4.34 3.50
CA ASP A 75 -16.71 -5.64 3.05
C ASP A 75 -16.78 -6.69 4.17
N GLY A 76 -16.40 -6.30 5.40
CA GLY A 76 -16.40 -7.15 6.58
C GLY A 76 -15.10 -7.93 6.78
N THR A 77 -14.14 -7.83 5.85
CA THR A 77 -12.77 -8.32 6.05
C THR A 77 -12.06 -7.42 7.05
N ARG A 78 -11.50 -8.00 8.11
CA ARG A 78 -10.69 -7.20 9.04
C ARG A 78 -9.52 -6.55 8.29
N SER A 79 -9.37 -5.23 8.42
CA SER A 79 -8.27 -4.48 7.82
C SER A 79 -6.93 -5.09 8.22
N SER A 80 -6.10 -5.43 7.22
CA SER A 80 -4.83 -6.15 7.41
C SER A 80 -3.69 -5.22 7.85
N VAL A 81 -3.82 -4.61 9.03
CA VAL A 81 -2.91 -3.57 9.54
C VAL A 81 -1.44 -3.97 9.55
N LEU A 82 -1.13 -5.21 9.91
CA LEU A 82 0.24 -5.74 9.96
C LEU A 82 0.81 -5.90 8.56
N ALA A 83 0.04 -6.46 7.63
CA ALA A 83 0.44 -6.61 6.24
C ALA A 83 0.66 -5.24 5.57
N THR A 84 -0.27 -4.30 5.75
CA THR A 84 -0.16 -2.93 5.25
C THR A 84 1.08 -2.23 5.83
N ASN A 85 1.33 -2.37 7.14
CA ASN A 85 2.51 -1.79 7.77
C ASN A 85 3.82 -2.43 7.30
N GLN A 86 3.82 -3.73 7.03
CA GLN A 86 4.98 -4.44 6.50
C GLN A 86 5.31 -3.95 5.09
N MET A 87 4.30 -3.81 4.22
CA MET A 87 4.46 -3.22 2.89
C MET A 87 4.98 -1.77 2.97
N ALA A 88 4.36 -0.94 3.81
CA ALA A 88 4.81 0.43 4.05
C ALA A 88 6.28 0.48 4.52
N ASN A 89 6.69 -0.43 5.39
CA ASN A 89 8.06 -0.52 5.87
C ASN A 89 9.06 -0.95 4.77
N ILE A 90 8.66 -1.89 3.91
CA ILE A 90 9.46 -2.29 2.74
C ILE A 90 9.67 -1.09 1.80
N LEU A 91 8.59 -0.36 1.48
CA LEU A 91 8.63 0.78 0.57
C LEU A 91 9.43 1.95 1.12
N ARG A 92 9.29 2.29 2.41
CA ARG A 92 10.15 3.29 3.06
C ARG A 92 11.62 2.94 2.94
N ARG A 93 11.96 1.66 3.11
CA ARG A 93 13.34 1.21 2.97
C ARG A 93 13.82 1.34 1.53
N ALA A 94 13.00 0.96 0.55
CA ALA A 94 13.31 1.12 -0.86
C ALA A 94 13.59 2.59 -1.22
N ILE A 95 12.76 3.52 -0.72
CA ILE A 95 12.98 4.96 -0.88
C ILE A 95 14.32 5.40 -0.29
N ARG A 96 14.60 5.02 0.96
CA ARG A 96 15.84 5.40 1.66
C ARG A 96 17.09 4.86 0.97
N GLU A 97 17.02 3.65 0.42
CA GLU A 97 18.14 2.96 -0.24
C GLU A 97 18.13 3.14 -1.76
N GLN A 98 17.27 4.01 -2.28
CA GLN A 98 17.11 4.28 -3.72
C GLN A 98 16.90 3.00 -4.56
N HIS A 99 16.26 1.99 -3.98
CA HIS A 99 15.89 0.78 -4.69
C HIS A 99 14.65 1.04 -5.54
N PRO A 100 14.63 0.65 -6.83
CA PRO A 100 13.49 0.90 -7.71
C PRO A 100 12.25 0.12 -7.25
N PHE A 101 11.09 0.76 -7.34
CA PHE A 101 9.78 0.14 -7.19
C PHE A 101 8.76 0.88 -8.06
N PRO A 102 7.65 0.22 -8.45
CA PRO A 102 6.59 0.86 -9.22
C PRO A 102 6.01 2.10 -8.51
N PRO A 103 5.62 3.16 -9.24
CA PRO A 103 5.10 4.40 -8.63
C PRO A 103 3.73 4.24 -7.95
N SER A 104 3.07 3.09 -8.14
CA SER A 104 1.73 2.76 -7.63
C SER A 104 1.66 1.27 -7.30
N ILE A 105 0.89 0.91 -6.27
CA ILE A 105 0.53 -0.49 -5.94
C ILE A 105 -0.25 -1.13 -7.09
N ARG A 106 -1.10 -0.37 -7.80
CA ARG A 106 -1.85 -0.87 -8.96
C ARG A 106 -0.95 -1.20 -10.15
N ALA A 107 0.20 -0.53 -10.24
CA ALA A 107 1.21 -0.80 -11.26
C ALA A 107 2.20 -1.89 -10.84
N MET A 108 2.11 -2.39 -9.60
CA MET A 108 2.97 -3.42 -9.06
C MET A 108 2.36 -4.79 -9.34
N ASP A 109 2.93 -5.49 -10.31
CA ASP A 109 2.57 -6.88 -10.54
C ASP A 109 3.17 -7.82 -9.47
N TRP A 110 2.80 -9.09 -9.56
CA TRP A 110 3.24 -10.11 -8.62
C TRP A 110 4.76 -10.28 -8.60
N ASP A 111 5.41 -10.29 -9.76
CA ASP A 111 6.85 -10.52 -9.87
C ASP A 111 7.63 -9.35 -9.28
N GLN A 112 7.18 -8.13 -9.52
CA GLN A 112 7.71 -6.91 -8.91
C GLN A 112 7.52 -6.90 -7.39
N ALA A 113 6.33 -7.25 -6.90
CA ALA A 113 6.06 -7.35 -5.46
C ALA A 113 6.96 -8.40 -4.80
N ALA A 114 7.08 -9.59 -5.41
CA ALA A 114 7.91 -10.67 -4.91
C ALA A 114 9.41 -10.33 -4.96
N ALA A 115 9.87 -9.62 -6.00
CA ALA A 115 11.24 -9.15 -6.11
C ALA A 115 11.55 -8.10 -5.02
N LEU A 116 10.66 -7.14 -4.82
CA LEU A 116 10.78 -6.10 -3.79
C LEU A 116 10.83 -6.71 -2.38
N GLN A 117 9.96 -7.69 -2.10
CA GLN A 117 9.94 -8.41 -0.83
C GLN A 117 11.24 -9.21 -0.62
N ARG A 118 11.71 -9.94 -1.64
CA ARG A 118 12.97 -10.71 -1.60
C ARG A 118 14.16 -9.80 -1.34
N TRP A 119 14.25 -8.70 -2.08
CA TRP A 119 15.28 -7.68 -1.89
C TRP A 119 15.28 -7.16 -0.44
N PHE A 120 14.12 -6.78 0.09
CA PHE A 120 14.01 -6.27 1.45
C PHE A 120 14.54 -7.25 2.50
N TYR A 121 14.20 -8.54 2.39
CA TYR A 121 14.67 -9.52 3.37
C TYR A 121 16.17 -9.83 3.21
N ALA A 122 16.67 -9.86 1.97
CA ALA A 122 18.09 -10.03 1.70
C ALA A 122 18.93 -8.88 2.29
N THR A 123 18.50 -7.64 2.10
CA THR A 123 19.23 -6.45 2.59
C THR A 123 18.99 -6.14 4.07
N ARG A 124 17.87 -6.59 4.65
CA ARG A 124 17.57 -6.32 6.06
C ARG A 124 18.47 -7.05 7.02
N TRP A 125 18.79 -8.30 6.72
CA TRP A 125 19.51 -9.16 7.64
C TRP A 125 20.94 -9.45 7.19
N GLY A 126 21.28 -9.17 5.93
CA GLY A 126 22.56 -9.55 5.34
C GLY A 126 22.78 -11.07 5.30
N ARG A 127 21.73 -11.85 5.59
CA ARG A 127 21.70 -13.31 5.66
C ARG A 127 20.25 -13.81 5.61
N LEU A 128 20.05 -15.02 5.12
CA LEU A 128 18.78 -15.73 5.29
C LEU A 128 18.65 -16.21 6.75
N PRO A 129 17.43 -16.32 7.31
CA PRO A 129 17.22 -17.03 8.57
C PRO A 129 17.78 -18.46 8.44
N PRO A 130 18.40 -19.03 9.49
CA PRO A 130 18.80 -20.43 9.47
C PRO A 130 17.56 -21.33 9.25
N PRO A 131 17.72 -22.49 8.58
CA PRO A 131 16.65 -23.47 8.39
C PRO A 131 16.12 -24.00 9.73
#